data_AF-A0A970X3B8-F1
#
_entry.id   AF-A0A970X3B8-F1
#
_cell.length_a   1.000
_cell.length_b   1.000
_cell.length_c   1.000
_cell.angle_alpha   90.00
_cell.angle_beta   90.00
_cell.angle_gamma   90.00
#
_symmetry.space_group_name_H-M   'P 1'
#
loop_
_entity.id
_entity.type
_entity.pdbx_description
1 polymer ?
#
loop_
_entity_poly.entity_id
_entity_poly.type
_entity_poly.pdbx_seq_one_letter_code
_entity_poly.pdbx_strand_id
1 'polypeptide(L)'
;MSADHGDVEALLRSALVPVEPSERMGDRLARSLADITDMAADELADWELSAMRDPRNWGRPAAAVVIGGVAAGGLVLLRARQSRRRDGASLRHLERSLRHVAGDIQKRLDR
;
A
#
# COMPACT_ATOMS: atom_id res chain seq x y z
N MET A 1 42.04 18.97 5.49
CA MET A 1 41.29 17.80 4.98
C MET A 1 39.79 18.09 4.75
N SER A 2 39.29 19.32 4.91
CA SER A 2 37.85 19.63 4.73
C SER A 2 37.38 19.83 3.28
N ALA A 3 38.30 19.90 2.31
CA ALA A 3 37.96 20.10 0.89
C ALA A 3 37.28 18.87 0.24
N ASP A 4 37.49 17.68 0.80
CA ASP A 4 37.04 16.40 0.24
C ASP A 4 35.54 16.12 0.52
N HIS A 5 35.04 16.52 1.68
CA HIS A 5 33.63 16.25 2.06
C HIS A 5 32.64 17.11 1.26
N GLY A 6 33.00 18.36 0.97
CA GLY A 6 32.15 19.26 0.17
C GLY A 6 32.00 18.80 -1.28
N ASP A 7 33.05 18.21 -1.84
CA ASP A 7 33.04 17.69 -3.21
C ASP A 7 32.21 16.40 -3.31
N VAL A 8 32.32 15.52 -2.31
CA VAL A 8 31.48 14.32 -2.19
C VAL A 8 30.00 14.68 -2.01
N GLU A 9 29.67 15.68 -1.19
CA GLU A 9 28.28 16.12 -1.01
C GLU A 9 27.72 16.74 -2.31
N ALA A 10 28.51 17.52 -3.03
CA ALA A 10 28.13 18.09 -4.32
C ALA A 10 27.90 16.98 -5.37
N LEU A 11 28.78 15.98 -5.41
CA LEU A 11 28.65 14.80 -6.26
C LEU A 11 27.37 14.01 -5.93
N LEU A 12 27.13 13.72 -4.64
CA LEU A 12 25.94 13.00 -4.20
C LEU A 12 24.66 13.78 -4.50
N ARG A 13 24.64 15.10 -4.32
CA ARG A 13 23.49 15.94 -4.66
C ARG A 13 23.19 15.93 -6.15
N SER A 14 24.22 15.89 -6.99
CA SER A 14 24.06 15.75 -8.44
C SER A 14 23.62 14.34 -8.86
N ALA A 15 24.12 13.31 -8.17
CA ALA A 15 23.81 11.92 -8.46
C ALA A 15 22.42 11.50 -7.95
N LEU A 16 21.92 12.15 -6.90
CA LEU A 16 20.63 11.89 -6.26
C LEU A 16 19.54 12.89 -6.69
N VAL A 17 19.67 13.51 -7.87
CA VAL A 17 18.59 14.31 -8.44
C VAL A 17 17.33 13.43 -8.52
N PRO A 18 16.18 13.88 -7.98
CA PRO A 18 14.96 13.08 -7.98
C PRO A 18 14.60 12.64 -9.40
N VAL A 19 14.73 11.35 -9.67
CA VAL A 19 14.29 10.77 -10.93
C VAL A 19 12.77 10.62 -10.84
N GLU A 20 12.04 11.29 -11.74
CA GLU A 20 10.59 11.13 -11.83
C GLU A 20 10.29 9.74 -12.41
N PRO A 21 9.69 8.80 -11.65
CA PRO A 21 9.36 7.49 -12.17
C PRO A 21 8.39 7.59 -13.35
N SER A 22 8.65 6.80 -14.40
CA SER A 22 7.75 6.72 -15.57
C SER A 22 6.34 6.31 -15.15
N GLU A 23 5.30 6.83 -15.82
CA GLU A 23 3.90 6.54 -15.49
C GLU A 23 3.60 5.03 -15.46
N ARG A 24 4.19 4.27 -16.39
CA ARG A 24 4.03 2.82 -16.51
C ARG A 24 4.59 2.04 -15.31
N MET A 25 5.54 2.60 -14.57
CA MET A 25 6.11 1.95 -13.38
C MET A 25 5.07 1.85 -12.27
N GLY A 26 4.29 2.92 -12.06
CA GLY A 26 3.20 2.92 -11.09
C GLY A 26 2.15 1.86 -11.42
N ASP A 27 1.73 1.78 -12.68
CA ASP A 27 0.73 0.80 -13.09
C ASP A 27 1.24 -0.65 -12.98
N ARG A 28 2.53 -0.89 -13.27
CA ARG A 28 3.16 -2.20 -13.08
C ARG A 28 3.23 -2.59 -11.61
N LEU A 29 3.67 -1.68 -10.75
CA LEU A 29 3.74 -1.91 -9.30
C LEU A 29 2.35 -2.17 -8.72
N ALA A 30 1.34 -1.39 -9.14
CA ALA A 30 -0.04 -1.61 -8.75
C ALA A 30 -0.51 -3.01 -9.13
N ARG A 31 -0.19 -3.47 -10.34
CA ARG A 31 -0.56 -4.83 -10.77
C ARG A 31 0.10 -5.90 -9.91
N SER A 32 1.41 -5.81 -9.69
CA SER A 32 2.12 -6.77 -8.85
C SER A 32 1.63 -6.81 -7.41
N LEU A 33 1.30 -5.66 -6.81
CA LEU A 33 0.74 -5.63 -5.45
C LEU A 33 -0.68 -6.21 -5.39
N ALA A 34 -1.49 -6.02 -6.44
CA ALA A 34 -2.80 -6.65 -6.55
C ALA A 34 -2.66 -8.17 -6.64
N ASP A 35 -1.77 -8.66 -7.51
CA ASP A 35 -1.49 -10.10 -7.66
C ASP A 35 -1.03 -10.73 -6.32
N ILE A 36 -0.17 -10.04 -5.55
CA ILE A 36 0.27 -10.51 -4.22
C ILE A 36 -0.89 -10.54 -3.22
N THR A 37 -1.78 -9.56 -3.27
CA THR A 37 -2.95 -9.47 -2.37
C THR A 37 -3.93 -10.60 -2.67
N ASP A 38 -4.19 -10.88 -3.94
CA ASP A 38 -5.07 -11.96 -4.37
C ASP A 38 -4.50 -13.32 -3.96
N MET A 39 -3.20 -13.56 -4.18
CA MET A 39 -2.53 -14.78 -3.74
C MET A 39 -2.60 -14.97 -2.22
N ALA A 40 -2.42 -13.89 -1.45
CA ALA A 40 -2.56 -13.94 0.00
C ALA A 40 -4.02 -14.19 0.44
N ALA A 41 -5.00 -13.68 -0.30
CA ALA A 41 -6.41 -13.93 -0.04
C ALA A 41 -6.76 -15.41 -0.31
N ASP A 42 -6.26 -15.98 -1.40
CA ASP A 42 -6.45 -17.40 -1.73
C ASP A 42 -5.84 -18.30 -0.64
N GLU A 43 -4.63 -18.00 -0.17
CA GLU A 43 -3.98 -18.72 0.93
C GLU A 43 -4.79 -18.69 2.24
N LEU A 44 -5.50 -17.59 2.51
CA LEU A 44 -6.38 -17.46 3.67
C LEU A 44 -7.73 -18.15 3.45
N ALA A 45 -8.26 -18.12 2.24
CA ALA A 45 -9.51 -18.81 1.90
C ALA A 45 -9.34 -20.33 1.97
N ASP A 46 -8.16 -20.83 1.62
CA ASP A 46 -7.78 -22.25 1.70
C ASP A 46 -7.41 -22.67 3.13
N TRP A 47 -7.34 -21.74 4.09
CA TRP A 47 -7.05 -22.04 5.49
C TRP A 47 -8.30 -22.58 6.20
N GLU A 48 -8.28 -23.88 6.52
CA GLU A 48 -9.39 -24.55 7.23
C GLU A 48 -9.61 -24.02 8.67
N LEU A 49 -10.88 -23.87 9.06
CA LEU A 49 -11.32 -23.56 10.43
C LEU A 49 -10.78 -24.55 11.49
N SER A 50 -10.57 -25.81 11.11
CA SER A 50 -10.01 -26.86 11.98
C SER A 50 -8.57 -26.54 12.42
N ALA A 51 -7.79 -25.93 11.52
CA ALA A 51 -6.40 -25.54 11.73
C ALA A 51 -6.25 -24.26 12.58
N MET A 52 -7.31 -23.47 12.74
CA MET A 52 -7.30 -22.31 13.64
C MET A 52 -7.11 -22.69 15.10
N ARG A 53 -7.44 -23.94 15.48
CA ARG A 53 -7.37 -24.40 16.88
C ARG A 53 -5.95 -24.73 17.35
N ASP A 54 -5.00 -24.97 16.45
CA ASP A 54 -3.59 -25.20 16.78
C ASP A 54 -2.71 -24.03 16.33
N PRO A 55 -2.17 -23.21 17.26
CA PRO A 55 -1.34 -22.05 16.93
C PRO A 55 -0.05 -22.39 16.19
N ARG A 56 0.41 -23.65 16.24
CA ARG A 56 1.63 -24.07 15.53
C ARG A 56 1.43 -24.11 14.02
N ASN A 57 0.19 -24.26 13.56
CA ASN A 57 -0.15 -24.29 12.14
C ASN A 57 -0.42 -22.89 11.56
N TRP A 58 -0.29 -21.83 12.36
CA TRP A 58 -0.61 -20.46 11.94
C TRP A 58 0.50 -19.83 11.09
N GLY A 59 1.67 -20.44 10.96
CA GLY A 59 2.81 -19.82 10.27
C GLY A 59 2.48 -19.36 8.84
N ARG A 60 1.89 -20.25 8.03
CA ARG A 60 1.48 -19.96 6.65
C ARG A 60 0.37 -18.88 6.57
N PRO A 61 -0.77 -19.00 7.25
CA PRO A 61 -1.82 -17.99 7.19
C PRO A 61 -1.42 -16.66 7.84
N ALA A 62 -0.64 -16.66 8.91
CA ALA A 62 -0.12 -15.41 9.49
C ALA A 62 0.79 -14.67 8.51
N ALA A 63 1.64 -15.40 7.79
CA ALA A 63 2.43 -14.81 6.70
C ALA A 63 1.54 -14.24 5.59
N ALA A 64 0.47 -14.94 5.20
CA ALA A 64 -0.48 -14.44 4.22
C ALA A 64 -1.17 -13.15 4.68
N VAL A 65 -1.62 -13.05 5.94
CA VAL A 65 -2.18 -11.79 6.50
C VAL A 65 -1.18 -10.64 6.44
N VAL A 66 0.07 -10.89 6.85
CA VAL A 66 1.12 -9.85 6.86
C VAL A 66 1.45 -9.39 5.44
N ILE A 67 1.70 -10.34 4.53
CA ILE A 67 2.06 -10.06 3.13
C ILE A 67 0.89 -9.36 2.41
N GLY A 68 -0.31 -9.90 2.53
CA GLY A 68 -1.53 -9.31 1.95
C GLY A 68 -1.81 -7.92 2.51
N GLY A 69 -1.66 -7.73 3.83
CA GLY A 69 -1.84 -6.43 4.48
C GLY A 69 -0.84 -5.38 4.00
N VAL A 70 0.44 -5.74 3.87
CA VAL A 70 1.47 -4.84 3.33
C VAL A 70 1.21 -4.51 1.87
N ALA A 71 0.83 -5.50 1.05
CA ALA A 71 0.55 -5.30 -0.36
C ALA A 71 -0.67 -4.40 -0.59
N ALA A 72 -1.77 -4.66 0.12
CA ALA A 72 -2.98 -3.84 0.09
C ALA A 72 -2.71 -2.41 0.59
N GLY A 73 -1.96 -2.25 1.69
CA GLY A 73 -1.53 -0.94 2.17
C GLY A 73 -0.70 -0.17 1.13
N GLY A 74 0.24 -0.86 0.47
CA GLY A 74 1.03 -0.32 -0.64
C GLY A 74 0.16 0.15 -1.82
N LEU A 75 -0.86 -0.63 -2.19
CA LEU A 75 -1.83 -0.26 -3.23
C LEU A 75 -2.58 1.03 -2.90
N VAL A 76 -3.08 1.14 -1.66
CA VAL A 76 -3.80 2.33 -1.20
C VAL A 76 -2.91 3.56 -1.27
N LEU A 77 -1.65 3.45 -0.83
CA LEU A 77 -0.68 4.55 -0.90
C LEU A 77 -0.36 4.93 -2.36
N LEU A 78 -0.16 3.94 -3.23
CA LEU A 78 0.13 4.17 -4.65
C LEU A 78 -1.04 4.85 -5.36
N ARG A 79 -2.27 4.40 -5.07
CA ARG A 79 -3.53 5.00 -5.55
C ARG A 79 -3.67 6.45 -5.07
N ALA A 80 -3.40 6.71 -3.80
CA ALA A 80 -3.44 8.05 -3.23
C ALA A 80 -2.42 8.98 -3.89
N ARG A 81 -1.19 8.49 -4.13
CA ARG A 81 -0.14 9.25 -4.84
C ARG A 81 -0.53 9.52 -6.29
N GLN A 82 -1.07 8.53 -7.01
CA GLN A 82 -1.50 8.68 -8.40
C GLN A 82 -2.67 9.66 -8.50
N SER A 83 -3.61 9.63 -7.55
CA SER A 83 -4.71 10.58 -7.47
C SER A 83 -4.25 12.02 -7.21
N ARG A 84 -3.21 12.22 -6.37
CA ARG A 84 -2.64 13.56 -6.14
C ARG A 84 -1.94 14.13 -7.37
N ARG A 85 -1.36 13.27 -8.21
CA ARG A 85 -0.70 13.69 -9.46
C ARG A 85 -1.69 14.02 -10.56
N ARG A 86 -2.79 13.27 -10.65
CA ARG A 86 -3.84 13.48 -11.66
C ARG A 86 -4.78 14.62 -11.31
N ASP A 87 -5.03 14.88 -10.02
CA ASP A 87 -6.07 15.81 -9.60
C ASP A 87 -5.71 16.64 -8.37
N GLY A 88 -5.68 17.97 -8.53
CA GLY A 88 -6.03 18.90 -7.45
C GLY A 88 -7.53 18.87 -7.07
N ALA A 89 -8.33 18.00 -7.70
CA ALA A 89 -9.80 17.92 -7.58
C ALA A 89 -10.36 16.59 -6.99
N SER A 90 -9.64 15.47 -7.05
CA SER A 90 -10.13 14.12 -6.67
C SER A 90 -10.28 13.91 -5.16
N LEU A 91 -9.44 14.59 -4.36
CA LEU A 91 -9.49 14.49 -2.89
C LEU A 91 -10.88 14.84 -2.33
N ARG A 92 -11.61 15.76 -2.99
CA ARG A 92 -12.97 16.17 -2.59
C ARG A 92 -14.03 15.10 -2.83
N HIS A 93 -13.80 14.16 -3.75
CA HIS A 93 -14.74 13.05 -4.02
C HIS A 93 -14.49 11.86 -3.09
N LEU A 94 -13.22 11.60 -2.76
CA LEU A 94 -12.86 10.60 -1.76
C LEU A 94 -13.35 11.01 -0.37
N GLU A 95 -13.17 12.29 0.00
CA GLU A 95 -13.67 12.81 1.28
C GLU A 95 -15.20 12.66 1.42
N ARG A 96 -15.95 12.94 0.34
CA ARG A 96 -17.40 12.72 0.33
C ARG A 96 -17.78 11.26 0.49
N SER A 97 -17.06 10.37 -0.19
CA SER A 97 -17.34 8.92 -0.14
C SER A 97 -17.01 8.34 1.24
N LEU A 98 -15.88 8.73 1.84
CA LEU A 98 -15.51 8.33 3.19
C LEU A 98 -16.48 8.87 4.24
N ARG A 99 -16.93 10.11 4.10
CA ARG A 99 -17.92 10.71 5.01
C ARG A 99 -19.28 10.03 4.90
N HIS A 100 -19.64 9.53 3.71
CA HIS A 100 -20.86 8.76 3.50
C HIS A 100 -20.77 7.38 4.16
N VAL A 101 -19.67 6.66 3.96
CA VAL A 101 -19.43 5.34 4.59
C VAL A 101 -19.35 5.44 6.11
N ALA A 102 -18.64 6.45 6.63
CA ALA A 102 -18.56 6.68 8.07
C ALA A 102 -19.94 6.98 8.68
N GLY A 103 -20.76 7.77 7.99
CA GLY A 103 -22.14 8.04 8.41
C GLY A 103 -23.01 6.78 8.45
N ASP A 104 -22.88 5.90 7.47
CA ASP A 104 -23.64 4.64 7.42
C ASP A 104 -23.22 3.65 8.52
N ILE A 105 -21.92 3.58 8.83
CA ILE A 105 -21.41 2.74 9.92
C ILE A 105 -21.88 3.28 11.27
N GLN A 106 -21.77 4.59 11.49
CA GLN A 106 -22.21 5.21 12.73
C GLN A 106 -23.72 5.06 12.95
N LYS A 107 -24.52 5.21 11.88
CA LYS A 107 -25.98 5.00 11.92
C LYS A 107 -26.37 3.55 12.24
N ARG A 108 -25.51 2.57 11.93
CA ARG A 108 -25.72 1.16 12.29
C ARG A 108 -25.25 0.81 13.69
N LEU A 109 -24.34 1.59 14.27
CA LEU A 109 -23.85 1.42 15.63
C LEU A 109 -24.74 2.11 16.67
N ASP A 110 -25.40 3.21 16.29
CA ASP A 110 -26.40 3.92 17.12
C ASP A 110 -27.81 3.28 17.09
N ARG A 111 -27.95 2.08 16.51
CA ARG A 111 -29.22 1.34 16.39
C ARG A 111 -29.15 0.00 17.10
#